data_AF-A0A2E5XQK1-F1
#
_entry.id   AF-A0A2E5XQK1-F1
#
_cell.length_a   1.000
_cell.length_b   1.000
_cell.length_c   1.000
_cell.angle_alpha   90.00
_cell.angle_beta   90.00
_cell.angle_gamma   90.00
#
_symmetry.space_group_name_H-M   'P 1'
#
loop_
_entity.id
_entity.type
_entity.pdbx_description
1 polymer ?
#
loop_
_entity_poly.entity_id
_entity_poly.type
_entity_poly.pdbx_seq_one_letter_code
_entity_poly.pdbx_strand_id
1 'polypeptide(L)'
;MPPQSIDELRSTVTAMKAKGLNSQQIADELSLSQTTIQWLSSTQQPVEDHPADIRVGWRSIAVKGERIEAVSEIFADIMLEEIEDEIDSIVGISINGIPFATCIASGMDLELSVARSISEEEGGHLSEVFAGVEGKRVVVIDDVVSSGLTMRKTIEHLTNAGAEVVLCLVLVNKTWMDEIDGVPLRALVRAARI
;
A
#
# COMPACT_ATOMS: atom_id res chain seq x y z
N MET A 1 8.00 -7.56 -17.39
CA MET A 1 7.85 -9.03 -17.34
C MET A 1 6.73 -9.37 -18.32
N PRO A 2 6.86 -10.40 -19.18
CA PRO A 2 5.75 -10.81 -20.05
C PRO A 2 4.51 -11.18 -19.22
N PRO A 3 3.29 -11.08 -19.78
CA PRO A 3 2.08 -11.52 -19.09
C PRO A 3 2.23 -13.01 -18.73
N GLN A 4 2.08 -13.32 -17.44
CA GLN A 4 2.16 -14.69 -16.95
C GLN A 4 0.85 -15.41 -17.28
N SER A 5 0.95 -16.68 -17.69
CA SER A 5 -0.25 -17.53 -17.78
C SER A 5 -0.81 -17.80 -16.39
N ILE A 6 -2.09 -18.20 -16.31
CA ILE A 6 -2.71 -18.59 -15.04
C ILE A 6 -1.94 -19.75 -14.39
N ASP A 7 -1.46 -20.71 -15.19
CA ASP A 7 -0.66 -21.83 -14.69
C ASP A 7 0.70 -21.39 -14.13
N GLU A 8 1.33 -20.40 -14.76
CA GLU A 8 2.57 -19.78 -14.27
C GLU A 8 2.32 -19.02 -12.96
N LEU A 9 1.20 -18.28 -12.85
CA LEU A 9 0.81 -17.59 -11.63
C LEU A 9 0.53 -18.58 -10.49
N ARG A 10 -0.21 -19.65 -10.76
CA ARG A 10 -0.46 -20.73 -9.78
C ARG A 10 0.86 -21.33 -9.30
N SER A 11 1.76 -21.67 -10.22
CA SER A 11 3.09 -22.20 -9.90
C SER A 11 3.91 -21.23 -9.05
N THR A 12 3.84 -19.93 -9.38
CA THR A 12 4.52 -18.86 -8.63
C THR A 12 3.98 -18.76 -7.20
N VAL A 13 2.65 -18.73 -7.03
CA VAL A 13 1.99 -18.69 -5.70
C VAL A 13 2.35 -19.92 -4.87
N THR A 14 2.33 -21.13 -5.47
CA THR A 14 2.75 -22.37 -4.78
C THR A 14 4.21 -22.29 -4.32
N ALA A 15 5.11 -21.81 -5.17
CA ALA A 15 6.52 -21.67 -4.82
C ALA A 15 6.77 -20.65 -3.69
N MET A 16 6.00 -19.55 -3.66
CA MET A 16 6.09 -18.55 -2.59
C MET A 16 5.54 -19.05 -1.25
N LYS A 17 4.42 -19.78 -1.27
CA LYS A 17 3.90 -20.46 -0.08
C LYS A 17 4.88 -21.48 0.49
N ALA A 18 5.56 -22.23 -0.39
CA ALA A 18 6.61 -23.17 0.02
C ALA A 18 7.81 -22.47 0.68
N LYS A 19 8.04 -21.18 0.40
CA LYS A 19 9.04 -20.33 1.07
C LYS A 19 8.53 -19.71 2.39
N GLY A 20 7.31 -20.03 2.81
CA GLY A 20 6.71 -19.54 4.06
C GLY A 20 6.00 -18.20 3.95
N LEU A 21 5.79 -17.65 2.75
CA LEU A 21 5.04 -16.40 2.59
C LEU A 21 3.54 -16.65 2.81
N ASN A 22 2.89 -15.74 3.53
CA ASN A 22 1.44 -15.75 3.71
C ASN A 22 0.72 -15.10 2.50
N SER A 23 -0.61 -15.22 2.43
CA SER A 23 -1.40 -14.72 1.30
C SER A 23 -1.26 -13.20 1.08
N GLN A 24 -1.09 -12.41 2.14
CA GLN A 24 -0.90 -10.96 2.07
C GLN A 24 0.47 -10.64 1.47
N GLN A 25 1.54 -11.25 1.95
CA GLN A 25 2.90 -11.04 1.43
C GLN A 25 3.01 -11.41 -0.06
N ILE A 26 2.30 -12.46 -0.49
CA ILE A 26 2.24 -12.86 -1.90
C ILE A 26 1.42 -11.84 -2.71
N ALA A 27 0.32 -11.33 -2.16
CA ALA A 27 -0.51 -10.31 -2.80
C ALA A 27 0.31 -9.04 -3.06
N ASP A 28 1.10 -8.60 -2.07
CA ASP A 28 1.97 -7.43 -2.15
C ASP A 28 3.06 -7.61 -3.21
N GLU A 29 3.76 -8.76 -3.20
CA GLU A 29 4.84 -9.04 -4.15
C GLU A 29 4.34 -9.21 -5.60
N LEU A 30 3.15 -9.79 -5.79
CA LEU A 30 2.56 -9.96 -7.12
C LEU A 30 1.73 -8.75 -7.56
N SER A 31 1.46 -7.81 -6.67
CA SER A 31 0.55 -6.66 -6.86
C SER A 31 -0.84 -7.11 -7.34
N LEU A 32 -1.36 -8.16 -6.70
CA LEU A 32 -2.68 -8.76 -6.90
C LEU A 32 -3.50 -8.65 -5.61
N SER A 33 -4.83 -8.77 -5.69
CA SER A 33 -5.66 -8.82 -4.49
C SER A 33 -5.48 -10.14 -3.73
N GLN A 34 -5.69 -10.12 -2.41
CA GLN A 34 -5.68 -11.33 -1.59
C GLN A 34 -6.69 -12.38 -2.08
N THR A 35 -7.87 -11.95 -2.56
CA THR A 35 -8.89 -12.82 -3.16
C THR A 35 -8.33 -13.56 -4.37
N THR A 36 -7.58 -12.88 -5.24
CA THR A 36 -6.89 -13.53 -6.37
C THR A 36 -5.84 -14.51 -5.90
N ILE A 37 -5.07 -14.20 -4.84
CA ILE A 37 -4.09 -15.15 -4.29
C ILE A 37 -4.76 -16.40 -3.71
N GLN A 38 -5.91 -16.24 -3.04
CA GLN A 38 -6.72 -17.35 -2.55
C GLN A 38 -7.25 -18.22 -3.70
N TRP A 39 -7.78 -17.60 -4.76
CA TRP A 39 -8.23 -18.29 -5.97
C TRP A 39 -7.09 -19.06 -6.65
N LEU A 40 -5.93 -18.41 -6.86
CA LEU A 40 -4.73 -19.02 -7.44
C LEU A 40 -4.22 -20.21 -6.60
N SER A 41 -4.47 -20.18 -5.29
CA SER A 41 -4.12 -21.28 -4.38
C SER A 41 -5.09 -22.47 -4.45
N SER A 42 -6.28 -22.30 -5.01
CA SER A 42 -7.30 -23.35 -5.08
C SER A 42 -7.19 -24.14 -6.38
N THR A 43 -6.77 -25.39 -6.33
CA THR A 43 -6.59 -26.25 -7.53
C THR A 43 -7.89 -26.75 -8.15
N GLN A 44 -9.04 -26.48 -7.52
CA GLN A 44 -10.35 -27.04 -7.91
C GLN A 44 -11.31 -26.02 -8.55
N GLN A 45 -10.96 -24.72 -8.58
CA GLN A 45 -11.84 -23.71 -9.18
C GLN A 45 -11.61 -23.61 -10.71
N PRO A 46 -12.69 -23.56 -11.52
CA PRO A 46 -12.59 -23.34 -12.95
C PRO A 46 -11.82 -22.07 -13.29
N VAL A 47 -11.02 -22.11 -14.35
CA VAL A 47 -10.25 -20.95 -14.86
C VAL A 47 -11.18 -19.78 -15.20
N GLU A 48 -12.39 -20.08 -15.66
CA GLU A 48 -13.43 -19.14 -16.05
C GLU A 48 -14.00 -18.33 -14.87
N ASP A 49 -13.83 -18.82 -13.63
CA ASP A 49 -14.33 -18.21 -12.40
C ASP A 49 -13.25 -17.37 -11.68
N HIS A 50 -12.28 -16.83 -12.42
CA HIS A 50 -11.23 -15.99 -11.85
C HIS A 50 -11.82 -14.67 -11.31
N PRO A 51 -11.43 -14.22 -10.09
CA PRO A 51 -11.77 -12.89 -9.59
C PRO A 51 -11.44 -11.79 -10.60
N ALA A 52 -12.33 -10.84 -10.80
CA ALA A 52 -11.99 -9.70 -11.62
C ALA A 52 -10.87 -8.91 -10.91
N ASP A 53 -9.63 -9.00 -11.40
CA ASP A 53 -8.48 -8.31 -10.81
C ASP A 53 -7.55 -7.70 -11.88
N ILE A 54 -6.82 -6.65 -11.51
CA ILE A 54 -5.84 -5.98 -12.36
C ILE A 54 -4.53 -5.96 -11.60
N ARG A 55 -3.47 -6.49 -12.22
CA ARG A 55 -2.12 -6.42 -11.68
C ARG A 55 -1.54 -5.02 -11.92
N VAL A 56 -1.05 -4.40 -10.86
CA VAL A 56 -0.37 -3.09 -10.95
C VAL A 56 1.14 -3.31 -11.01
N GLY A 57 1.75 -3.00 -12.15
CA GLY A 57 3.20 -3.10 -12.32
C GLY A 57 3.85 -1.74 -12.36
N TRP A 58 4.55 -1.34 -11.29
CA TRP A 58 5.25 -0.04 -11.21
C TRP A 58 6.78 -0.19 -11.14
N ARG A 59 7.31 -1.36 -11.52
CA ARG A 59 8.76 -1.64 -11.51
C ARG A 59 9.61 -0.59 -12.23
N SER A 60 9.09 -0.01 -13.32
CA SER A 60 9.81 1.04 -14.05
C SER A 60 10.10 2.27 -13.18
N ILE A 61 9.29 2.54 -12.15
CA ILE A 61 9.53 3.56 -11.13
C ILE A 61 10.45 2.97 -10.05
N ALA A 62 10.11 1.81 -9.47
CA ALA A 62 10.77 1.20 -8.32
C ALA A 62 12.30 0.98 -8.46
N VAL A 63 12.81 0.82 -9.69
CA VAL A 63 14.23 0.46 -9.93
C VAL A 63 15.19 1.65 -9.98
N LYS A 64 14.71 2.89 -9.88
CA LYS A 64 15.53 4.10 -9.91
C LYS A 64 15.09 5.10 -8.84
N GLY A 65 16.01 5.49 -7.96
CA GLY A 65 15.76 6.47 -6.89
C GLY A 65 15.17 7.79 -7.40
N GLU A 66 15.76 8.36 -8.46
CA GLU A 66 15.27 9.60 -9.09
C GLU A 66 13.80 9.51 -9.55
N ARG A 67 13.32 8.33 -9.95
CA ARG A 67 11.91 8.14 -10.34
C ARG A 67 11.00 8.04 -9.12
N ILE A 68 11.47 7.42 -8.04
CA ILE A 68 10.77 7.38 -6.76
C ILE A 68 10.66 8.81 -6.22
N GLU A 69 11.74 9.59 -6.28
CA GLU A 69 11.80 10.99 -5.87
C GLU A 69 10.82 11.85 -6.67
N ALA A 70 10.87 11.80 -8.00
CA ALA A 70 9.94 12.55 -8.85
C ALA A 70 8.47 12.20 -8.60
N VAL A 71 8.15 10.94 -8.31
CA VAL A 71 6.78 10.54 -7.92
C VAL A 71 6.42 11.07 -6.54
N SER A 72 7.39 11.11 -5.62
CA SER A 72 7.20 11.63 -4.27
C SER A 72 6.99 13.14 -4.24
N GLU A 73 7.61 13.88 -5.16
CA GLU A 73 7.33 15.31 -5.38
C GLU A 73 5.87 15.55 -5.77
N ILE A 74 5.29 14.69 -6.62
CA ILE A 74 3.86 14.78 -6.98
C ILE A 74 2.98 14.44 -5.77
N PHE A 75 3.35 13.46 -4.95
CA PHE A 75 2.63 13.20 -3.70
C PHE A 75 2.68 14.39 -2.73
N ALA A 76 3.83 15.02 -2.58
CA ALA A 76 4.01 16.19 -1.72
C ALA A 76 3.14 17.37 -2.21
N ASP A 77 3.09 17.61 -3.53
CA ASP A 77 2.24 18.64 -4.13
C ASP A 77 0.75 18.41 -3.83
N ILE A 78 0.25 17.19 -4.02
CA ILE A 78 -1.14 16.80 -3.67
C ILE A 78 -1.37 16.95 -2.17
N MET A 79 -0.41 16.56 -1.33
CA MET A 79 -0.52 16.67 0.12
C MET A 79 -0.67 18.13 0.56
N LEU A 80 0.06 19.06 -0.06
CA LEU A 80 -0.05 20.49 0.20
C LEU A 80 -1.36 21.10 -0.33
N GLU A 81 -1.96 20.53 -1.38
CA GLU A 81 -3.28 20.93 -1.86
C GLU A 81 -4.40 20.49 -0.90
N GLU A 82 -4.31 19.26 -0.37
CA GLU A 82 -5.36 18.66 0.46
C GLU A 82 -5.33 19.11 1.92
N ILE A 83 -4.19 19.60 2.41
CA ILE A 83 -3.95 19.84 3.83
C ILE A 83 -3.48 21.29 4.03
N GLU A 84 -4.34 22.10 4.67
CA GLU A 84 -4.02 23.50 5.00
C GLU A 84 -3.14 23.64 6.25
N ASP A 85 -3.20 22.67 7.16
CA ASP A 85 -2.54 22.67 8.46
C ASP A 85 -1.22 21.87 8.45
N GLU A 86 -0.35 22.08 9.45
CA GLU A 86 0.98 21.42 9.55
C GLU A 86 0.91 19.89 9.72
N ILE A 87 1.74 19.17 8.97
CA ILE A 87 1.97 17.74 9.12
C ILE A 87 3.21 17.49 9.95
N ASP A 88 3.14 16.52 10.87
CA ASP A 88 4.27 16.18 11.74
C ASP A 88 5.09 15.01 11.18
N SER A 89 4.42 13.99 10.61
CA SER A 89 5.06 12.74 10.21
C SER A 89 4.43 12.11 8.97
N ILE A 90 5.27 11.46 8.16
CA ILE A 90 4.87 10.61 7.06
C ILE A 90 5.02 9.15 7.46
N VAL A 91 3.93 8.38 7.32
CA VAL A 91 3.90 6.95 7.63
C VAL A 91 3.96 6.14 6.34
N GLY A 92 5.07 5.44 6.10
CA GLY A 92 5.17 4.48 5.00
C GLY A 92 4.62 3.10 5.40
N ILE A 93 3.66 2.57 4.64
CA ILE A 93 3.25 1.17 4.79
C ILE A 93 4.32 0.27 4.21
N SER A 94 4.80 -0.66 5.03
CA SER A 94 5.83 -1.62 4.64
C SER A 94 5.27 -2.64 3.63
N ILE A 95 5.99 -2.99 2.58
CA ILE A 95 7.34 -2.50 2.22
C ILE A 95 7.26 -1.32 1.23
N ASN A 96 6.26 -1.33 0.36
CA ASN A 96 6.25 -0.54 -0.87
C ASN A 96 5.98 0.95 -0.67
N GLY A 97 5.32 1.34 0.42
CA GLY A 97 5.11 2.75 0.79
C GLY A 97 6.37 3.43 1.34
N ILE A 98 7.32 2.66 1.88
CA ILE A 98 8.53 3.20 2.56
C ILE A 98 9.38 4.09 1.64
N PRO A 99 9.73 3.69 0.40
CA PRO A 99 10.56 4.53 -0.46
C PRO A 99 9.96 5.90 -0.74
N PHE A 100 8.64 5.96 -1.00
CA PHE A 100 7.93 7.22 -1.23
C PHE A 100 7.88 8.06 0.05
N ALA A 101 7.48 7.47 1.18
CA ALA A 101 7.46 8.13 2.47
C ALA A 101 8.82 8.73 2.85
N THR A 102 9.90 8.01 2.56
CA THR A 102 11.28 8.45 2.84
C THR A 102 11.66 9.68 2.01
N CYS A 103 11.33 9.69 0.71
CA CYS A 103 11.60 10.84 -0.15
C CYS A 103 10.77 12.07 0.26
N ILE A 104 9.49 11.90 0.60
CA ILE A 104 8.64 13.00 1.08
C ILE A 104 9.19 13.57 2.40
N ALA A 105 9.45 12.70 3.38
CA ALA A 105 9.99 13.11 4.68
C ALA A 105 11.31 13.88 4.52
N SER A 106 12.22 13.40 3.67
CA SER A 106 13.48 14.08 3.38
C SER A 106 13.31 15.41 2.64
N GLY A 107 12.35 15.51 1.72
CA GLY A 107 12.14 16.72 0.91
C GLY A 107 11.44 17.84 1.69
N MET A 108 10.66 17.49 2.70
CA MET A 108 9.83 18.41 3.47
C MET A 108 10.27 18.59 4.93
N ASP A 109 11.37 17.95 5.34
CA ASP A 109 11.89 17.95 6.72
C ASP A 109 10.85 17.45 7.75
N LEU A 110 10.13 16.39 7.40
CA LEU A 110 9.13 15.73 8.26
C LEU A 110 9.73 14.49 8.92
N GLU A 111 9.14 14.07 10.03
CA GLU A 111 9.51 12.79 10.62
C GLU A 111 9.05 11.62 9.73
N LEU A 112 9.81 10.52 9.77
CA LEU A 112 9.47 9.27 9.09
C LEU A 112 9.04 8.24 10.13
N SER A 113 7.86 7.67 9.92
CA SER A 113 7.31 6.52 10.63
C SER A 113 7.07 5.36 9.66
N VAL A 114 7.14 4.12 10.15
CA VAL A 114 6.90 2.92 9.33
C VAL A 114 5.86 2.02 9.99
N ALA A 115 4.78 1.75 9.26
CA ALA A 115 3.74 0.80 9.64
C ALA A 115 3.99 -0.54 8.94
N ARG A 116 4.16 -1.61 9.70
CA ARG A 116 4.26 -2.98 9.18
C ARG A 116 2.88 -3.60 9.07
N SER A 117 2.52 -4.01 7.86
CA SER A 117 1.37 -4.89 7.65
C SER A 117 1.73 -6.27 8.20
N ILE A 118 1.14 -6.65 9.33
CA ILE A 118 1.15 -8.04 9.83
C ILE A 118 -0.27 -8.60 9.60
N SER A 119 -0.36 -9.93 9.59
CA SER A 119 -1.42 -10.78 9.04
C SER A 119 -2.87 -10.42 9.44
N GLU A 120 -3.85 -11.20 8.97
CA GLU A 120 -5.25 -11.02 9.37
C GLU A 120 -5.46 -11.06 10.90
N GLU A 121 -4.60 -11.79 11.62
CA GLU A 121 -4.72 -12.12 13.04
C GLU A 121 -3.92 -11.20 13.98
N GLU A 122 -2.82 -10.64 13.51
CA GLU A 122 -1.99 -9.70 14.27
C GLU A 122 -2.17 -8.31 13.66
N GLY A 123 -2.74 -7.36 14.42
CA GLY A 123 -2.96 -5.99 13.95
C GLY A 123 -1.70 -5.33 13.38
N GLY A 124 -1.86 -4.19 12.70
CA GLY A 124 -0.72 -3.40 12.21
C GLY A 124 0.30 -3.12 13.31
N HIS A 125 1.58 -3.05 12.97
CA HIS A 125 2.63 -2.79 13.96
C HIS A 125 3.52 -1.63 13.54
N LEU A 126 3.66 -0.63 14.41
CA LEU A 126 4.60 0.47 14.21
C LEU A 126 6.01 0.04 14.56
N SER A 127 6.97 0.38 13.71
CA SER A 127 8.37 0.07 13.99
C SER A 127 8.97 1.01 15.05
N GLU A 128 9.46 0.45 16.15
CA GLU A 128 10.10 1.19 17.26
C GLU A 128 11.42 1.89 16.89
N VAL A 129 12.00 1.56 15.73
CA VAL A 129 13.21 2.21 15.22
C VAL A 129 12.93 3.61 14.64
N PHE A 130 11.70 3.84 14.15
CA PHE A 130 11.30 5.07 13.48
C PHE A 130 10.52 5.98 14.44
N ALA A 131 10.15 7.18 14.00
CA ALA A 131 9.43 8.13 14.85
C ALA A 131 8.09 7.55 15.33
N GLY A 132 7.76 7.79 16.60
CA GLY A 132 6.43 7.51 17.15
C GLY A 132 5.39 8.50 16.61
N VAL A 133 4.12 8.13 16.67
CA VAL A 133 3.00 8.88 16.04
C VAL A 133 2.02 9.49 17.05
N GLU A 134 2.22 9.28 18.35
CA GLU A 134 1.31 9.75 19.39
C GLU A 134 1.23 11.28 19.39
N GLY A 135 -0.01 11.82 19.31
CA GLY A 135 -0.30 13.24 19.29
C GLY A 135 0.08 13.96 17.99
N LYS A 136 0.39 13.22 16.93
CA LYS A 136 0.87 13.77 15.64
C LYS A 136 -0.18 13.67 14.55
N ARG A 137 -0.17 14.65 13.65
CA ARG A 137 -0.91 14.65 12.39
C ARG A 137 -0.08 13.95 11.34
N VAL A 138 -0.61 12.84 10.82
CA VAL A 138 0.16 11.93 9.97
C VAL A 138 -0.50 11.68 8.61
N VAL A 139 0.34 11.56 7.59
CA VAL A 139 -0.07 11.17 6.24
C VAL A 139 0.44 9.77 5.95
N VAL A 140 -0.44 8.89 5.47
CA VAL A 140 -0.13 7.48 5.20
C VAL A 140 0.13 7.27 3.71
N ILE A 141 1.27 6.66 3.38
CA ILE A 141 1.71 6.42 2.02
C ILE A 141 1.79 4.91 1.74
N ASP A 142 1.24 4.49 0.61
CA ASP A 142 1.38 3.12 0.09
C ASP A 142 1.48 3.11 -1.45
N ASP A 143 1.75 1.96 -2.06
CA ASP A 143 1.78 1.86 -3.53
C ASP A 143 0.39 1.65 -4.13
N VAL A 144 -0.40 0.71 -3.61
CA VAL A 144 -1.66 0.30 -4.24
C VAL A 144 -2.78 0.07 -3.24
N VAL A 145 -3.91 0.76 -3.42
CA VAL A 145 -5.16 0.40 -2.76
C VAL A 145 -5.95 -0.57 -3.63
N SER A 146 -6.20 -1.78 -3.08
CA SER A 146 -7.15 -2.75 -3.61
C SER A 146 -8.46 -2.73 -2.81
N SER A 147 -8.71 -3.67 -1.89
CA SER A 147 -9.94 -3.64 -1.06
C SER A 147 -9.95 -2.53 0.01
N GLY A 148 -8.84 -1.82 0.19
CA GLY A 148 -8.63 -0.86 1.27
C GLY A 148 -8.35 -1.49 2.64
N LEU A 149 -8.33 -2.83 2.75
CA LEU A 149 -8.15 -3.52 4.04
C LEU A 149 -6.85 -3.14 4.76
N THR A 150 -5.71 -3.15 4.04
CA THR A 150 -4.42 -2.75 4.61
C THR A 150 -4.45 -1.31 5.11
N MET A 151 -4.99 -0.39 4.30
CA MET A 151 -5.10 1.02 4.65
C MET A 151 -5.98 1.21 5.90
N ARG A 152 -7.16 0.58 5.95
CA ARG A 152 -8.08 0.58 7.10
C ARG A 152 -7.40 0.12 8.39
N LYS A 153 -6.73 -1.03 8.34
CA LYS A 153 -5.99 -1.56 9.50
C LYS A 153 -4.88 -0.61 9.95
N THR A 154 -4.19 0.02 9.01
CA THR A 154 -3.16 1.01 9.32
C THR A 154 -3.77 2.25 9.98
N ILE A 155 -4.87 2.80 9.44
CA ILE A 155 -5.59 3.93 10.04
C ILE A 155 -6.01 3.58 11.47
N GLU A 156 -6.70 2.45 11.66
CA GLU A 156 -7.15 1.99 12.98
C GLU A 156 -5.98 1.86 13.97
N HIS A 157 -4.87 1.26 13.55
CA HIS A 157 -3.68 1.10 14.39
C HIS A 157 -3.04 2.43 14.76
N LEU A 158 -2.91 3.36 13.81
CA LEU A 158 -2.36 4.70 14.05
C LEU A 158 -3.24 5.52 14.98
N THR A 159 -4.56 5.50 14.77
CA THR A 159 -5.53 6.18 15.63
C THR A 159 -5.51 5.62 17.05
N ASN A 160 -5.43 4.29 17.21
CA ASN A 160 -5.29 3.65 18.52
C ASN A 160 -3.96 4.00 19.21
N ALA A 161 -2.92 4.31 18.44
CA ALA A 161 -1.64 4.82 18.93
C ALA A 161 -1.63 6.35 19.20
N GLY A 162 -2.78 7.01 19.10
CA GLY A 162 -2.94 8.43 19.40
C GLY A 162 -2.60 9.39 18.25
N ALA A 163 -2.45 8.89 17.03
CA ALA A 163 -2.23 9.73 15.85
C ALA A 163 -3.54 10.25 15.24
N GLU A 164 -3.49 11.43 14.66
CA GLU A 164 -4.52 11.96 13.77
C GLU A 164 -4.13 11.64 12.32
N VAL A 165 -4.79 10.67 11.71
CA VAL A 165 -4.54 10.34 10.29
C VAL A 165 -5.35 11.28 9.41
N VAL A 166 -4.67 12.15 8.67
CA VAL A 166 -5.33 13.25 7.94
C VAL A 166 -5.41 13.03 6.43
N LEU A 167 -4.58 12.16 5.86
CA LEU A 167 -4.59 11.85 4.43
C LEU A 167 -3.98 10.47 4.16
N CYS A 168 -4.53 9.76 3.18
CA CYS A 168 -3.93 8.58 2.58
C CYS A 168 -3.57 8.86 1.11
N LEU A 169 -2.33 8.57 0.72
CA LEU A 169 -1.84 8.74 -0.65
C LEU A 169 -1.32 7.41 -1.20
N VAL A 170 -1.74 7.07 -2.43
CA VAL A 170 -1.24 5.88 -3.12
C VAL A 170 -0.87 6.12 -4.57
N LEU A 171 0.03 5.32 -5.11
CA LEU A 171 0.39 5.42 -6.53
C LEU A 171 -0.81 5.00 -7.40
N VAL A 172 -1.47 3.89 -7.06
CA VAL A 172 -2.63 3.38 -7.80
C VAL A 172 -3.80 3.03 -6.89
N ASN A 173 -4.98 3.56 -7.20
CA ASN A 173 -6.23 3.16 -6.58
C ASN A 173 -7.04 2.27 -7.53
N LYS A 174 -7.28 1.02 -7.16
CA LYS A 174 -8.05 0.03 -7.95
C LYS A 174 -9.55 0.10 -7.70
N THR A 175 -10.02 1.13 -7.00
CA THR A 175 -11.41 1.33 -6.59
C THR A 175 -11.91 2.72 -6.92
N TRP A 176 -13.19 2.98 -6.66
CA TRP A 176 -13.80 4.30 -6.71
C TRP A 176 -13.84 4.99 -5.34
N MET A 177 -13.12 4.48 -4.33
CA MET A 177 -13.05 5.13 -3.03
C MET A 177 -12.24 6.42 -3.12
N ASP A 178 -12.76 7.48 -2.50
CA ASP A 178 -12.10 8.78 -2.28
C ASP A 178 -11.86 9.05 -0.79
N GLU A 179 -12.29 8.13 0.08
CA GLU A 179 -12.04 8.11 1.51
C GLU A 179 -11.96 6.66 2.01
N ILE A 180 -11.24 6.43 3.10
CA ILE A 180 -11.26 5.17 3.87
C ILE A 180 -11.41 5.55 5.34
N ASP A 181 -12.48 5.07 5.96
CA ASP A 181 -12.78 5.27 7.39
C ASP A 181 -12.75 6.74 7.84
N GLY A 182 -13.27 7.63 6.98
CA GLY A 182 -13.33 9.07 7.23
C GLY A 182 -12.04 9.83 6.89
N VAL A 183 -10.98 9.13 6.48
CA VAL A 183 -9.73 9.74 6.02
C VAL A 183 -9.75 9.91 4.51
N PRO A 184 -9.48 11.10 3.95
CA PRO A 184 -9.36 11.31 2.51
C PRO A 184 -8.34 10.37 1.88
N LEU A 185 -8.68 9.82 0.71
CA LEU A 185 -7.80 8.98 -0.10
C LEU A 185 -7.55 9.65 -1.45
N ARG A 186 -6.28 9.85 -1.78
CA ARG A 186 -5.84 10.36 -3.09
C ARG A 186 -4.89 9.39 -3.76
N ALA A 187 -4.92 9.40 -5.09
CA ALA A 187 -4.05 8.54 -5.88
C ALA A 187 -3.59 9.22 -7.16
N LEU A 188 -2.37 8.91 -7.61
CA LEU A 188 -1.86 9.44 -8.87
C LEU A 188 -2.61 8.85 -10.07
N VAL A 189 -2.97 7.57 -9.98
CA VAL A 189 -3.68 6.85 -11.03
C VAL A 189 -4.84 6.05 -10.44
N ARG A 190 -6.00 6.13 -11.09
CA ARG A 190 -7.13 5.24 -10.79
C ARG A 190 -7.26 4.15 -11.85
N ALA A 191 -7.25 2.90 -11.40
CA ALA A 191 -7.41 1.70 -12.21
C ALA A 191 -8.62 0.90 -11.73
N ALA A 192 -9.76 1.57 -11.62
CA ALA A 192 -11.03 0.99 -11.16
C ALA A 192 -11.88 0.52 -12.35
N ARG A 193 -12.59 -0.58 -12.16
CA ARG A 193 -13.57 -1.07 -13.15
C ARG A 193 -14.90 -0.34 -13.00
N ILE A 194 -15.57 -0.09 -14.13
CA ILE A 194 -16.97 0.37 -14.20
C ILE A 194 -17.89 -0.84 -14.02
#